data_AF-A0A1L7LM10-F1
#
_entry.id   AF-A0A1L7LM10-F1
#
_cell.length_a   1.000
_cell.length_b   1.000
_cell.length_c   1.000
_cell.angle_alpha   90.00
_cell.angle_beta   90.00
_cell.angle_gamma   90.00
#
_symmetry.space_group_name_H-M   'P 1'
#
loop_
_entity.id
_entity.type
_entity.pdbx_description
1 polymer ?
#
loop_
_entity_poly.entity_id
_entity_poly.type
_entity_poly.pdbx_seq_one_letter_code
_entity_poly.pdbx_strand_id
1 'polypeptide(L)'
;MIIVTGVCTYFCARKIRRLEPINAIRGIDHKRTAKNHFPLATSKFSAKFSLILKQIFASLGQNILLFILTLGIMTLLAFSGTLLYNVNFKPDNFLKTISDEMPSAIFTASTQDDLKQLKTTLQNDDKIKEVLGYTSVSLNYANGAITSFVSEDFSRVNNNIVYQGKTP
;
A
#
# COMPACT_ATOMS: atom_id res chain seq x y z
N MET A 1 -25.25 1.04 -3.80
CA MET A 1 -25.63 1.65 -2.51
C MET A 1 -26.98 1.16 -2.00
N ILE A 2 -28.10 1.42 -2.71
CA ILE A 2 -29.47 1.06 -2.27
C ILE A 2 -29.66 -0.46 -2.03
N ILE A 3 -29.10 -1.30 -2.90
CA ILE A 3 -29.19 -2.77 -2.78
C ILE A 3 -28.47 -3.27 -1.52
N VAL A 4 -27.29 -2.72 -1.23
CA VAL A 4 -26.47 -3.09 -0.06
C VAL A 4 -27.19 -2.72 1.24
N THR A 5 -27.75 -1.52 1.31
CA THR A 5 -28.54 -1.06 2.46
C THR A 5 -29.81 -1.89 2.63
N GLY A 6 -30.52 -2.23 1.55
CA GLY A 6 -31.74 -3.05 1.61
C GLY A 6 -31.47 -4.46 2.13
N VAL A 7 -30.40 -5.10 1.62
CA VAL A 7 -29.96 -6.43 2.07
C VAL A 7 -29.54 -6.39 3.55
N CYS A 8 -28.75 -5.40 3.96
CA CYS A 8 -28.30 -5.24 5.33
C CYS A 8 -29.48 -5.06 6.31
N THR A 9 -30.44 -4.19 5.95
CA THR A 9 -31.65 -3.96 6.75
C THR A 9 -32.52 -5.21 6.84
N TYR A 10 -32.68 -5.95 5.74
CA TYR A 10 -33.44 -7.22 5.75
C TYR A 10 -32.79 -8.26 6.69
N PHE A 11 -31.47 -8.42 6.64
CA PHE A 11 -30.75 -9.33 7.55
C PHE A 11 -30.87 -8.90 9.02
N CYS A 12 -30.79 -7.60 9.31
CA CYS A 12 -30.96 -7.07 10.66
C CYS A 12 -32.39 -7.29 11.18
N ALA A 13 -33.41 -6.96 10.38
CA ALA A 13 -34.81 -7.14 10.73
C ALA A 13 -35.18 -8.63 10.93
N ARG A 14 -34.63 -9.52 10.08
CA ARG A 14 -34.82 -10.97 10.21
C ARG A 14 -34.19 -11.53 11.48
N LYS A 15 -33.05 -10.99 11.93
CA LYS A 15 -32.39 -11.40 13.18
C LYS A 15 -33.18 -10.97 14.42
N ILE A 16 -33.75 -9.76 14.41
CA ILE A 16 -34.57 -9.22 15.50
C ILE A 16 -35.88 -10.01 15.66
N ARG A 17 -36.54 -10.36 14.55
CA ARG A 17 -37.78 -11.17 14.57
C ARG A 17 -37.64 -12.55 15.20
N ARG A 18 -36.41 -13.08 15.34
CA ARG A 18 -36.15 -14.41 15.94
C ARG A 18 -35.80 -14.35 17.43
N LEU A 19 -35.78 -13.16 18.04
CA LEU A 19 -35.53 -13.01 19.48
C LEU A 19 -36.87 -13.08 20.21
N GLU A 20 -37.07 -14.13 21.01
CA GLU A 20 -38.22 -14.18 21.92
C GLU A 20 -37.98 -13.21 23.08
N PRO A 21 -38.77 -12.12 23.21
CA PRO A 21 -38.49 -11.04 24.16
C PRO A 21 -38.45 -11.55 25.61
N ILE A 22 -39.28 -12.56 25.93
CA ILE A 22 -39.37 -13.15 27.25
C ILE A 22 -38.11 -13.93 27.64
N ASN A 23 -37.45 -14.60 26.70
CA ASN A 23 -36.23 -15.36 26.96
C ASN A 23 -35.02 -14.42 27.11
N ALA A 24 -35.01 -13.30 26.38
CA ALA A 24 -34.01 -12.26 26.52
C ALA A 24 -34.08 -11.57 27.90
N ILE A 25 -35.29 -11.31 28.41
CA ILE A 25 -35.51 -10.71 29.74
C ILE A 25 -35.16 -11.70 30.86
N ARG A 26 -35.52 -12.99 30.72
CA ARG A 26 -35.23 -14.01 31.73
C ARG A 26 -33.76 -14.49 31.71
N GLY A 27 -32.96 -14.10 30.72
CA GLY A 27 -31.57 -14.56 30.56
C GLY A 27 -31.43 -16.05 30.23
N ILE A 28 -32.52 -16.70 29.82
CA ILE A 28 -32.56 -18.14 29.51
C ILE A 28 -32.26 -18.29 28.03
N ASP A 29 -30.97 -18.33 27.69
CA ASP A 29 -30.50 -18.50 26.33
C ASP A 29 -30.30 -20.01 26.04
N HIS A 30 -31.34 -20.69 25.55
CA HIS A 30 -31.34 -22.14 25.29
C HIS A 30 -30.29 -22.60 24.25
N LYS A 31 -29.57 -21.67 23.61
CA LYS A 31 -28.53 -21.97 22.61
C LYS A 31 -27.12 -21.57 23.03
N ARG A 32 -26.88 -21.09 24.25
CA ARG A 32 -25.53 -20.68 24.67
C ARG A 32 -24.69 -21.87 25.16
N THR A 33 -24.49 -22.87 24.29
CA THR A 33 -23.37 -23.82 24.38
C THR A 33 -22.07 -23.15 23.94
N ALA A 34 -21.75 -21.98 24.49
CA ALA A 34 -20.42 -21.40 24.33
C ALA A 34 -19.46 -22.25 25.16
N LYS A 35 -18.68 -23.13 24.51
CA LYS A 35 -17.60 -23.88 25.16
C LYS A 35 -16.75 -22.90 25.96
N ASN A 36 -16.52 -23.18 27.24
CA ASN A 36 -15.67 -22.37 28.10
C ASN A 36 -14.20 -22.62 27.73
N HIS A 37 -13.70 -21.93 26.71
CA HIS A 37 -12.34 -22.13 26.18
C HIS A 37 -11.25 -21.74 27.18
N PHE A 38 -11.57 -20.92 28.21
CA PHE A 38 -10.65 -20.50 29.26
C PHE A 38 -11.24 -20.73 30.66
N PRO A 39 -11.18 -21.97 31.17
CA PRO A 39 -11.64 -22.31 32.51
C PRO A 39 -10.71 -21.70 33.58
N LEU A 40 -11.27 -20.84 34.44
CA LEU A 40 -10.51 -20.12 35.47
C LEU A 40 -9.90 -21.03 36.54
N ALA A 41 -10.49 -22.20 36.78
CA ALA A 41 -10.07 -23.15 37.83
C ALA A 41 -8.96 -24.11 37.38
N THR A 42 -8.80 -24.34 36.06
CA THR A 42 -7.84 -25.32 35.50
C THR A 42 -6.82 -24.70 34.54
N SER A 43 -6.92 -23.38 34.29
CA SER A 43 -5.97 -22.63 33.47
C SER A 43 -4.61 -22.54 34.17
N LYS A 44 -3.54 -22.79 33.40
CA LYS A 44 -2.14 -22.61 33.84
C LYS A 44 -1.73 -21.13 33.99
N PHE A 45 -2.57 -20.20 33.53
CA PHE A 45 -2.30 -18.77 33.58
C PHE A 45 -2.88 -18.13 34.85
N SER A 46 -2.27 -17.03 35.30
CA SER A 46 -2.82 -16.21 36.39
C SER A 46 -4.32 -15.97 36.20
N ALA A 47 -5.10 -16.08 37.27
CA ALA A 47 -6.54 -15.91 37.26
C ALA A 47 -6.95 -14.57 36.59
N LYS A 48 -6.16 -13.51 36.79
CA LYS A 48 -6.37 -12.19 36.17
C LYS A 48 -6.25 -12.25 34.64
N PHE A 49 -5.20 -12.89 34.13
CA PHE A 49 -4.96 -13.02 32.69
C PHE A 49 -6.00 -13.92 32.03
N SER A 50 -6.33 -15.05 32.65
CA SER A 50 -7.38 -15.97 32.18
C SER A 50 -8.74 -15.29 32.07
N LEU A 51 -9.04 -14.37 33.00
CA LEU A 51 -10.27 -13.59 33.00
C LEU A 51 -10.30 -12.53 31.90
N ILE A 52 -9.18 -11.82 31.67
CA ILE A 52 -9.04 -10.88 30.55
C ILE A 52 -9.23 -11.61 29.22
N LEU A 53 -8.59 -12.78 29.04
CA LEU A 53 -8.70 -13.54 27.82
C LEU A 53 -10.13 -14.03 27.59
N LYS A 54 -10.78 -14.53 28.63
CA LYS A 54 -12.21 -14.89 28.59
C LYS A 54 -13.08 -13.70 28.18
N GLN A 55 -12.79 -12.50 28.67
CA GLN A 55 -13.50 -11.28 28.31
C GLN A 55 -13.29 -10.90 26.83
N ILE A 56 -12.06 -11.01 26.33
CA ILE A 56 -11.74 -10.73 24.91
C ILE A 56 -12.48 -11.70 23.98
N PHE A 57 -12.56 -12.98 24.34
CA PHE A 57 -13.27 -13.99 23.55
C PHE A 57 -14.80 -13.94 23.73
N ALA A 58 -15.30 -13.43 24.87
CA ALA A 58 -16.73 -13.24 25.09
C ALA A 58 -17.34 -12.18 24.16
N SER A 59 -16.56 -11.16 23.79
CA SER A 59 -16.95 -10.08 22.86
C SER A 59 -16.14 -10.08 21.55
N LEU A 60 -15.76 -11.27 21.05
CA LEU A 60 -14.87 -11.43 19.89
C LEU A 60 -15.30 -10.60 18.66
N GLY A 61 -16.61 -10.57 18.33
CA GLY A 61 -17.10 -9.82 17.18
C GLY A 61 -16.91 -8.31 17.29
N GLN A 62 -17.10 -7.73 18.48
CA GLN A 62 -16.86 -6.30 18.74
C GLN A 62 -15.37 -5.99 18.74
N ASN A 63 -14.54 -6.87 19.32
CA ASN A 63 -13.10 -6.70 19.36
C ASN A 63 -12.46 -6.79 17.97
N ILE A 64 -12.93 -7.71 17.11
CA ILE A 64 -12.50 -7.81 15.70
C ILE A 64 -12.86 -6.53 14.94
N LEU A 65 -14.08 -6.00 15.12
CA LEU A 65 -14.51 -4.77 14.46
C LEU A 65 -13.62 -3.58 14.87
N LEU A 66 -13.37 -3.43 16.17
CA LEU A 66 -12.49 -2.38 16.70
C LEU A 66 -11.06 -2.54 16.17
N PHE A 67 -10.54 -3.77 16.12
CA PHE A 67 -9.22 -4.05 15.56
C PHE A 67 -9.12 -3.64 14.09
N ILE A 68 -10.09 -4.04 13.24
CA ILE A 68 -10.09 -3.67 11.81
C ILE A 68 -10.19 -2.16 11.64
N LEU A 69 -11.06 -1.49 12.40
CA LEU A 69 -11.24 -0.05 12.33
C LEU A 69 -9.96 0.69 12.70
N THR A 70 -9.36 0.34 13.84
CA THR A 70 -8.12 0.96 14.32
C THR A 70 -6.95 0.69 13.38
N LEU A 71 -6.80 -0.54 12.91
CA LEU A 71 -5.77 -0.90 11.93
C LEU A 71 -5.92 -0.09 10.64
N GLY A 72 -7.14 0.04 10.11
CA GLY A 72 -7.43 0.80 8.91
C GLY A 72 -7.08 2.27 9.06
N ILE A 73 -7.54 2.91 10.14
CA ILE A 73 -7.27 4.32 10.42
C ILE A 73 -5.77 4.57 10.61
N MET A 74 -5.09 3.72 11.40
CA MET A 74 -3.65 3.87 11.65
C MET A 74 -2.82 3.71 10.39
N THR A 75 -3.17 2.73 9.54
CA THR A 75 -2.49 2.51 8.26
C THR A 75 -2.71 3.69 7.31
N LEU A 76 -3.94 4.20 7.23
CA LEU A 76 -4.25 5.38 6.40
C LEU A 76 -3.50 6.62 6.87
N LEU A 77 -3.40 6.85 8.19
CA LEU A 77 -2.65 7.97 8.75
C LEU A 77 -1.15 7.84 8.46
N ALA A 78 -0.56 6.67 8.68
CA ALA A 78 0.85 6.42 8.38
C ALA A 78 1.16 6.60 6.89
N PHE A 79 0.29 6.07 6.02
CA PHE A 79 0.42 6.22 4.56
C PHE A 79 0.29 7.69 4.14
N SER A 80 -0.74 8.40 4.62
CA SER A 80 -0.97 9.81 4.30
C SER A 80 0.16 10.70 4.77
N GLY A 81 0.67 10.49 5.99
CA GLY A 81 1.83 11.23 6.50
C GLY A 81 3.10 10.97 5.68
N THR A 82 3.34 9.71 5.29
CA THR A 82 4.47 9.34 4.43
C THR A 82 4.35 9.97 3.05
N LEU A 83 3.15 9.95 2.47
CA LEU A 83 2.89 10.57 1.17
C LEU A 83 3.08 12.09 1.22
N LEU A 84 2.55 12.75 2.26
CA LEU A 84 2.70 14.19 2.45
C LEU A 84 4.19 14.58 2.51
N TYR A 85 4.99 13.82 3.26
CA TYR A 85 6.43 14.05 3.33
C TYR A 85 7.13 13.88 1.98
N ASN A 86 6.86 12.78 1.27
CA ASN A 86 7.50 12.49 -0.02
C ASN A 86 6.99 13.34 -1.18
N VAL A 87 5.82 13.98 -1.07
CA VAL A 87 5.29 14.85 -2.13
C VAL A 87 5.59 16.33 -1.87
N ASN A 88 5.43 16.81 -0.62
CA ASN A 88 5.58 18.24 -0.33
C ASN A 88 6.97 18.63 0.16
N PHE A 89 7.60 17.82 1.02
CA PHE A 89 8.88 18.18 1.64
C PHE A 89 10.07 17.65 0.85
N LYS A 90 9.96 16.43 0.30
CA LYS A 90 11.00 15.81 -0.53
C LYS A 90 10.39 15.19 -1.80
N PRO A 91 9.86 16.01 -2.73
CA PRO A 91 9.22 15.55 -3.96
C PRO A 91 10.11 14.59 -4.76
N ASP A 92 11.43 14.77 -4.71
CA ASP A 92 12.41 13.91 -5.37
C ASP A 92 12.25 12.43 -5.02
N ASN A 93 11.86 12.08 -3.80
CA ASN A 93 11.68 10.68 -3.40
C ASN A 93 10.49 10.05 -4.11
N PHE A 94 9.38 10.78 -4.17
CA PHE A 94 8.19 10.33 -4.88
C PHE A 94 8.48 10.26 -6.38
N LEU A 95 9.04 11.32 -6.95
CA LEU A 95 9.32 11.40 -8.37
C LEU A 95 10.33 10.35 -8.81
N LYS A 96 11.41 10.06 -8.07
CA LYS A 96 12.34 8.96 -8.39
C LYS A 96 11.71 7.58 -8.35
N THR A 97 10.57 7.41 -7.67
CA THR A 97 9.87 6.12 -7.60
C THR A 97 8.92 5.92 -8.78
N ILE A 98 8.32 6.99 -9.30
CA ILE A 98 7.31 6.91 -10.38
C ILE A 98 7.82 7.36 -11.74
N SER A 99 8.82 8.23 -11.74
CA SER A 99 9.43 8.80 -12.93
C SER A 99 10.54 7.87 -13.39
N ASP A 100 11.00 8.14 -14.60
CA ASP A 100 12.06 7.41 -15.25
C ASP A 100 13.40 7.89 -14.68
N GLU A 101 14.23 8.56 -15.47
CA GLU A 101 15.38 9.32 -14.98
C GLU A 101 14.99 10.78 -14.67
N MET A 102 15.45 11.29 -13.53
CA MET A 102 15.31 12.70 -13.13
C MET A 102 16.68 13.40 -13.17
N PRO A 103 17.13 13.88 -14.35
CA PRO A 103 18.35 14.66 -14.45
C PRO A 103 18.15 16.07 -13.89
N SER A 104 19.20 16.66 -13.33
CA SER A 104 19.19 18.06 -12.90
C SER A 104 19.20 19.05 -14.07
N ALA A 105 19.76 18.65 -15.21
CA ALA A 105 19.79 19.43 -16.45
C ALA A 105 19.79 18.50 -17.66
N ILE A 106 19.13 18.93 -18.74
CA ILE A 106 19.10 18.23 -20.02
C ILE A 106 19.72 19.15 -21.07
N PHE A 107 20.72 18.64 -21.77
CA PHE A 107 21.37 19.33 -22.87
C PHE A 107 21.03 18.64 -24.18
N THR A 108 20.68 19.43 -25.20
CA THR A 108 20.47 18.95 -26.56
C THR A 108 21.46 19.65 -27.48
N ALA A 109 22.05 18.90 -28.40
CA ALA A 109 22.99 19.43 -29.40
C ALA A 109 22.51 19.09 -30.80
N SER A 110 22.83 19.95 -31.77
CA SER A 110 22.40 19.78 -33.16
C SER A 110 23.25 18.76 -33.93
N THR A 111 24.50 18.57 -33.52
CA THR A 111 25.41 17.59 -34.13
C THR A 111 25.86 16.55 -33.12
N GLN A 112 26.17 15.34 -33.61
CA GLN A 112 26.63 14.24 -32.75
C GLN A 112 28.03 14.51 -32.18
N ASP A 113 28.88 15.26 -32.90
CA ASP A 113 30.23 15.59 -32.47
C ASP A 113 30.22 16.60 -31.32
N ASP A 114 29.35 17.61 -31.36
CA ASP A 114 29.16 18.56 -30.26
C ASP A 114 28.66 17.84 -29.00
N LEU A 115 27.76 16.86 -29.16
CA LEU A 115 27.22 16.09 -28.04
C LEU A 115 28.30 15.22 -27.37
N LYS A 116 29.20 14.63 -28.16
CA LYS A 116 30.36 13.87 -27.64
C LYS A 116 31.33 14.77 -26.88
N GLN A 117 31.67 15.93 -27.44
CA GLN A 117 32.56 16.89 -26.77
C GLN A 117 31.96 17.41 -25.45
N LEU A 118 30.66 17.73 -25.45
CA LEU A 118 29.93 18.14 -24.25
C LEU A 118 29.95 17.03 -23.19
N LYS A 119 29.65 15.79 -23.59
CA LYS A 119 29.66 14.63 -22.69
C LYS A 119 31.04 14.44 -22.03
N THR A 120 32.12 14.47 -22.81
CA THR A 120 33.49 14.33 -22.27
C THR A 120 33.84 15.47 -21.33
N THR A 121 33.45 16.70 -21.66
CA THR A 121 33.70 17.86 -20.80
C THR A 121 32.98 17.74 -19.46
N LEU A 122 31.70 17.34 -19.47
CA LEU A 122 30.90 17.16 -18.26
C LEU A 122 31.35 15.95 -17.43
N GLN A 123 31.83 14.88 -18.06
CA GLN A 123 32.35 13.71 -17.33
C GLN A 123 33.66 13.97 -16.58
N ASN A 124 34.42 14.99 -17.01
CA ASN A 124 35.68 15.38 -16.39
C ASN A 124 35.52 16.45 -15.30
N ASP A 125 34.30 16.91 -15.01
CA ASP A 125 34.02 17.86 -13.93
C ASP A 125 33.65 17.12 -12.65
N ASP A 126 34.45 17.30 -11.59
CA ASP A 126 34.28 16.66 -10.29
C ASP A 126 32.94 17.02 -9.59
N LYS A 127 32.27 18.10 -10.00
CA LYS A 127 30.96 18.49 -9.45
C LYS A 127 29.81 17.68 -10.02
N ILE A 128 30.05 16.98 -11.13
CA ILE A 128 29.02 16.25 -11.85
C ILE A 128 29.04 14.80 -11.40
N LYS A 129 27.94 14.38 -10.75
CA LYS A 129 27.79 13.00 -10.27
C LYS A 129 27.77 12.00 -11.42
N GLU A 130 26.99 12.29 -12.46
CA GLU A 130 26.74 11.35 -13.54
C GLU A 130 26.30 12.06 -14.83
N VAL A 131 26.73 11.54 -15.97
CA VAL A 131 26.37 12.02 -17.30
C VAL A 131 25.88 10.84 -18.13
N LEU A 132 24.61 10.88 -18.52
CA LEU A 132 23.93 9.82 -19.26
C LEU A 132 23.51 10.34 -20.64
N GLY A 133 23.80 9.56 -21.67
CA GLY A 133 23.16 9.72 -22.98
C GLY A 133 21.82 9.01 -22.93
N TYR A 134 20.73 9.77 -22.79
CA TYR A 134 19.38 9.23 -22.60
C TYR A 134 18.40 9.90 -23.56
N THR A 135 17.56 9.12 -24.23
CA THR A 135 16.52 9.64 -25.11
C THR A 135 15.29 8.73 -25.11
N SER A 136 14.13 9.31 -25.44
CA SER A 136 12.88 8.58 -25.62
C SER A 136 12.45 8.67 -27.08
N VAL A 137 12.22 7.52 -27.72
CA VAL A 137 11.77 7.43 -29.11
C VAL A 137 10.43 6.71 -29.15
N SER A 138 9.46 7.28 -29.86
CA SER A 138 8.20 6.61 -30.14
C SER A 138 8.39 5.62 -31.28
N LEU A 139 8.35 4.32 -30.98
CA LEU A 139 8.39 3.25 -31.96
C LEU A 139 6.97 2.92 -32.41
N ASN A 140 6.68 3.16 -33.68
CA ASN A 140 5.41 2.77 -34.29
C ASN A 140 5.45 1.28 -34.64
N TYR A 141 4.44 0.54 -34.20
CA TYR A 141 4.21 -0.85 -34.56
C TYR A 141 2.77 -1.02 -35.10
N ALA A 142 2.46 -2.19 -35.66
CA ALA A 142 1.22 -2.44 -36.41
C ALA A 142 -0.09 -2.02 -35.69
N ASN A 143 -0.14 -2.06 -34.36
CA ASN A 143 -1.35 -1.72 -33.57
C ASN A 143 -1.15 -0.50 -32.64
N GLY A 144 -0.11 0.32 -32.83
CA GLY A 144 0.04 1.55 -32.04
C GLY A 144 1.48 2.07 -31.96
N ALA A 145 1.67 3.05 -31.07
CA ALA A 145 2.98 3.62 -30.77
C ALA A 145 3.41 3.20 -29.36
N ILE A 146 4.66 2.75 -29.21
CA ILE A 146 5.26 2.42 -27.92
C ILE A 146 6.39 3.41 -27.67
N THR A 147 6.35 4.09 -26.52
CA THR A 147 7.49 4.91 -26.08
C THR A 147 8.61 3.99 -25.64
N SER A 148 9.76 4.08 -26.28
CA SER A 148 10.94 3.28 -25.99
C SER A 148 12.06 4.19 -25.52
N PHE A 149 12.73 3.80 -24.44
CA PHE A 149 13.87 4.52 -23.90
C PHE A 149 15.15 3.94 -24.44
N VAL A 150 16.07 4.80 -24.84
CA VAL A 150 17.36 4.43 -25.40
C VAL A 150 18.43 5.11 -24.57
N SER A 151 19.28 4.30 -23.95
CA SER A 151 20.50 4.72 -23.28
C SER A 151 21.70 4.06 -23.97
N GLU A 152 22.85 4.73 -23.97
CA GLU A 152 24.10 4.12 -24.42
C GLU A 152 24.58 3.01 -23.47
N ASP A 153 24.26 3.14 -22.19
CA ASP A 153 24.62 2.19 -21.15
C ASP A 153 23.53 2.19 -20.06
N PHE A 154 22.76 1.10 -20.00
CA PHE A 154 21.71 0.93 -19.00
C PHE A 154 22.24 0.57 -17.62
N SER A 155 23.51 0.14 -17.49
CA SER A 155 24.10 -0.17 -16.19
C SER A 155 24.36 1.07 -15.34
N ARG A 156 24.42 2.25 -15.98
CA ARG A 156 24.64 3.56 -15.36
C ARG A 156 23.33 4.29 -15.05
N VAL A 157 22.20 3.74 -15.45
CA VAL A 157 20.88 4.29 -15.15
C VAL A 157 20.61 4.02 -13.67
N ASN A 158 20.22 5.07 -12.93
CA ASN A 158 20.02 5.00 -11.50
C ASN A 158 18.63 4.43 -11.16
N ASN A 159 17.68 4.51 -12.10
CA ASN A 159 16.34 3.97 -11.94
C ASN A 159 16.07 2.77 -12.86
N ASN A 160 15.69 1.62 -12.27
CA ASN A 160 15.34 0.45 -13.06
C ASN A 160 13.84 0.43 -13.36
N ILE A 161 13.49 0.80 -14.59
CA ILE A 161 12.11 0.79 -15.10
C ILE A 161 11.67 -0.56 -15.70
N VAL A 162 12.52 -1.59 -15.67
CA VAL A 162 12.20 -2.89 -16.27
C VAL A 162 11.21 -3.64 -15.40
N TYR A 163 9.95 -3.71 -15.84
CA TYR A 163 8.92 -4.51 -15.19
C TYR A 163 9.15 -6.03 -15.36
N GLN A 164 9.59 -6.46 -16.53
CA GLN A 164 9.86 -7.87 -16.84
C GLN A 164 11.03 -8.00 -17.82
N GLY A 165 11.92 -8.97 -17.58
CA GLY A 165 13.12 -9.20 -18.39
C GLY A 165 14.36 -8.53 -17.80
N LYS A 166 15.25 -8.05 -18.66
CA LYS A 166 16.47 -7.33 -18.28
C LYS A 166 16.69 -6.18 -19.26
N THR A 167 17.35 -5.12 -18.79
CA THR A 167 17.87 -4.09 -19.70
C THR A 167 18.84 -4.73 -20.69
N PRO A 168 18.89 -4.22 -21.94
CA PRO A 168 19.89 -4.65 -22.92
C PRO A 168 21.33 -4.50 -22.42
#